data_AF-A0A8J7DMA0-F1
#
_entry.id   AF-A0A8J7DMA0-F1
#
_cell.length_a   1.000
_cell.length_b   1.000
_cell.length_c   1.000
_cell.angle_alpha   90.00
_cell.angle_beta   90.00
_cell.angle_gamma   90.00
#
_symmetry.space_group_name_H-M   'P 1'
#
loop_
_entity.id
_entity.type
_entity.pdbx_description
1 polymer ?
#
loop_
_entity_poly.entity_id
_entity_poly.type
_entity_poly.pdbx_seq_one_letter_code
_entity_poly.pdbx_strand_id
1 'polypeptide(L)'
;MVTAESNSYIKLLQRFPPRPIKSDIELLAAQEVIDNLLNSNEMTLEEQDYINVLGALVHEYEEKHVPIPDLGGVELLKALINEYRI
;
A
#
# COMPACT_ATOMS: atom_id res chain seq x y z
N MET A 1 -3.73 -26.01 -16.10
CA MET A 1 -2.48 -26.43 -15.43
C MET A 1 -1.82 -25.17 -14.91
N VAL A 2 -1.51 -25.13 -13.62
CA VAL A 2 -0.91 -24.00 -12.90
C VAL A 2 0.61 -24.10 -13.12
N THR A 3 1.16 -23.25 -13.99
CA THR A 3 2.60 -23.23 -14.33
C THR A 3 3.42 -22.63 -13.18
N ALA A 4 4.75 -22.70 -13.27
CA ALA A 4 5.67 -22.29 -12.19
C ALA A 4 5.45 -20.86 -11.67
N GLU A 5 4.97 -19.93 -12.51
CA GLU A 5 4.57 -18.56 -12.16
C GLU A 5 3.38 -18.52 -11.20
N SER A 6 2.39 -19.39 -11.38
CA SER A 6 1.28 -19.45 -10.45
C SER A 6 1.69 -19.93 -9.04
N ASN A 7 2.88 -20.54 -8.88
CA ASN A 7 3.41 -20.92 -7.56
C ASN A 7 4.02 -19.71 -6.83
N SER A 8 4.59 -18.71 -7.54
CA SER A 8 5.13 -17.49 -6.91
C SER A 8 4.00 -16.65 -6.31
N TYR A 9 2.92 -16.44 -7.07
CA TYR A 9 1.76 -15.69 -6.62
C TYR A 9 1.06 -16.36 -5.42
N ILE A 10 0.90 -17.69 -5.46
CA ILE A 10 0.30 -18.43 -4.34
C ILE A 10 1.15 -18.30 -3.06
N LYS A 11 2.48 -18.23 -3.16
CA LYS A 11 3.34 -17.99 -2.00
C LYS A 11 3.11 -16.60 -1.40
N LEU A 12 2.89 -15.57 -2.22
CA LEU A 12 2.54 -14.23 -1.75
C LEU A 12 1.22 -14.26 -0.96
N LEU A 13 0.18 -14.88 -1.54
CA LEU A 13 -1.12 -15.04 -0.89
C LEU A 13 -1.06 -15.84 0.41
N GLN A 14 -0.17 -16.84 0.50
CA GLN A 14 0.01 -17.62 1.73
C GLN A 14 0.76 -16.84 2.81
N ARG A 15 1.69 -15.97 2.42
CA ARG A 15 2.49 -15.16 3.36
C ARG A 15 1.66 -14.06 4.00
N PHE A 16 0.82 -13.40 3.22
CA PHE A 16 -0.09 -12.36 3.71
C PHE A 16 -1.42 -12.45 2.95
N PRO A 17 -2.42 -13.20 3.46
CA PRO A 17 -3.67 -13.36 2.75
C PRO A 17 -4.47 -12.04 2.70
N PRO A 18 -4.78 -11.49 1.52
CA PRO A 18 -5.51 -10.22 1.42
C PRO A 18 -6.92 -10.35 2.00
N ARG A 19 -7.30 -9.39 2.84
CA ARG A 19 -8.64 -9.24 3.42
C ARG A 19 -8.98 -7.76 3.55
N PRO A 20 -10.28 -7.39 3.58
CA PRO A 20 -10.66 -6.00 3.87
C PRO A 20 -10.02 -5.51 5.17
N ILE A 21 -9.38 -4.34 5.09
CA ILE A 21 -8.71 -3.69 6.22
C ILE A 21 -9.78 -3.06 7.12
N LYS A 22 -9.65 -3.26 8.44
CA LYS A 22 -10.63 -2.84 9.45
C LYS A 22 -10.03 -2.03 10.58
N SER A 23 -8.72 -1.82 10.57
CA SER A 23 -8.03 -1.04 11.59
C SER A 23 -6.73 -0.45 11.06
N ASP A 24 -6.23 0.59 11.74
CA ASP A 24 -4.97 1.23 11.38
C ASP A 24 -3.78 0.27 11.52
N ILE A 25 -3.85 -0.71 12.43
CA ILE A 25 -2.82 -1.74 12.57
C ILE A 25 -2.79 -2.64 11.32
N GLU A 26 -3.96 -3.01 10.79
CA GLU A 26 -4.06 -3.78 9.55
C GLU A 26 -3.62 -2.95 8.33
N LEU A 27 -3.93 -1.65 8.32
CA LEU A 27 -3.47 -0.72 7.29
C LEU A 27 -1.94 -0.67 7.25
N LEU A 28 -1.30 -0.42 8.40
CA LEU A 28 0.16 -0.38 8.52
C LEU A 28 0.80 -1.69 8.07
N ALA A 29 0.22 -2.84 8.44
CA ALA A 29 0.75 -4.14 8.01
C ALA A 29 0.65 -4.33 6.49
N ALA A 30 -0.43 -3.89 5.85
CA ALA A 30 -0.58 -3.96 4.40
C ALA A 30 0.41 -3.02 3.68
N GLN A 31 0.59 -1.80 4.19
CA GLN A 31 1.56 -0.83 3.68
C GLN A 31 3.00 -1.36 3.80
N GLU A 32 3.37 -1.95 4.95
CA GLU A 32 4.70 -2.55 5.13
C GLU A 32 4.96 -3.70 4.15
N VAL A 33 3.96 -4.52 3.83
CA VAL A 33 4.09 -5.56 2.80
C VAL A 33 4.32 -4.95 1.42
N ILE A 34 3.58 -3.90 1.06
CA ILE A 34 3.76 -3.18 -0.21
C ILE A 34 5.16 -2.57 -0.28
N ASP A 35 5.61 -1.86 0.76
CA ASP A 35 6.92 -1.23 0.82
C ASP A 35 8.05 -2.25 0.66
N ASN A 36 7.94 -3.40 1.33
CA ASN A 36 8.93 -4.48 1.20
C ASN A 36 9.01 -5.04 -0.24
N LEU A 37 7.90 -5.14 -0.95
CA LEU A 37 7.87 -5.60 -2.33
C LEU A 37 8.44 -4.54 -3.29
N LEU A 38 8.14 -3.25 -3.05
CA LEU A 38 8.66 -2.13 -3.85
C LEU A 38 10.17 -1.91 -3.67
N ASN A 39 10.73 -2.33 -2.55
CA ASN A 39 12.18 -2.28 -2.30
C ASN A 39 12.97 -3.35 -3.07
N SER A 40 12.32 -4.26 -3.79
CA SER A 40 12.99 -5.24 -4.64
C SER A 40 13.56 -4.59 -5.91
N ASN A 41 14.83 -4.88 -6.24
CA ASN A 41 15.48 -4.36 -7.45
C ASN A 41 14.83 -4.89 -8.75
N GLU A 42 14.25 -6.09 -8.70
CA GLU A 42 13.59 -6.73 -9.83
C GLU A 42 12.19 -7.15 -9.39
N MET A 43 11.18 -6.38 -9.79
CA MET A 43 9.79 -6.66 -9.46
C MET A 43 9.19 -7.62 -10.50
N THR A 44 8.64 -8.74 -10.04
CA THR A 44 7.98 -9.70 -10.93
C THR A 44 6.56 -9.26 -11.28
N LEU A 45 5.98 -9.85 -12.34
CA LEU A 45 4.58 -9.57 -12.70
C LEU A 45 3.61 -9.98 -11.59
N GLU A 46 3.89 -11.09 -10.90
CA GLU A 46 3.08 -11.59 -9.80
C GLU A 46 3.15 -10.69 -8.57
N GLU A 47 4.33 -10.12 -8.27
CA GLU A 47 4.49 -9.12 -7.22
C GLU A 47 3.72 -7.84 -7.57
N GLN A 48 3.80 -7.39 -8.82
CA GLN A 48 3.06 -6.23 -9.31
C GLN A 48 1.54 -6.44 -9.22
N ASP A 49 1.03 -7.59 -9.66
CA ASP A 49 -0.39 -7.95 -9.56
C ASP A 49 -0.83 -8.04 -8.10
N TYR A 50 0.04 -8.56 -7.23
CA TYR A 50 -0.24 -8.66 -5.80
C TYR A 50 -0.26 -7.29 -5.11
N ILE A 51 0.68 -6.39 -5.43
CA ILE A 51 0.67 -4.99 -4.98
C ILE A 51 -0.62 -4.31 -5.43
N ASN A 52 -1.08 -4.53 -6.66
CA ASN A 52 -2.34 -3.95 -7.14
C ASN A 52 -3.54 -4.37 -6.29
N VAL A 53 -3.60 -5.64 -5.87
CA VAL A 53 -4.65 -6.15 -4.97
C VAL A 53 -4.57 -5.47 -3.60
N LEU A 54 -3.38 -5.40 -3.01
CA LEU A 54 -3.20 -4.76 -1.69
C LEU A 54 -3.49 -3.26 -1.74
N GLY A 55 -3.05 -2.58 -2.80
CA GLY A 55 -3.30 -1.16 -3.02
C GLY A 55 -4.79 -0.84 -3.13
N ALA A 56 -5.59 -1.70 -3.76
CA ALA A 56 -7.04 -1.54 -3.79
C ALA A 56 -7.68 -1.61 -2.39
N LEU A 57 -7.17 -2.50 -1.51
CA LEU A 57 -7.66 -2.63 -0.14
C LEU A 57 -7.25 -1.44 0.73
N VAL A 58 -6.01 -0.97 0.58
CA VAL A 58 -5.50 0.24 1.24
C VAL A 58 -6.35 1.45 0.84
N HIS A 59 -6.56 1.66 -0.46
CA HIS A 59 -7.37 2.76 -0.97
C HIS A 59 -8.80 2.72 -0.43
N GLU A 60 -9.45 1.54 -0.43
CA GLU A 60 -10.81 1.40 0.11
C GLU A 60 -10.89 1.80 1.59
N TYR A 61 -9.88 1.47 2.38
CA TYR A 61 -9.83 1.84 3.80
C TYR A 61 -9.57 3.33 3.98
N GLU A 62 -8.56 3.88 3.31
CA GLU A 62 -8.14 5.28 3.44
C GLU A 62 -9.23 6.25 2.99
N GLU A 63 -9.93 5.98 1.88
CA GLU A 63 -11.07 6.78 1.42
C GLU A 63 -12.14 6.99 2.51
N LYS A 64 -12.32 6.00 3.39
CA LYS A 64 -13.35 6.01 4.44
C LYS A 64 -12.84 6.54 5.78
N HIS A 65 -11.54 6.45 6.05
CA HIS A 65 -10.98 6.67 7.39
C HIS A 65 -9.91 7.76 7.45
N VAL A 66 -9.25 8.08 6.34
CA VAL A 66 -8.19 9.09 6.26
C VAL A 66 -8.73 10.31 5.50
N PRO A 67 -9.21 11.34 6.21
CA PRO A 67 -9.68 12.55 5.55
C PRO A 67 -8.52 13.23 4.83
N ILE A 68 -8.63 13.42 3.52
CA ILE A 68 -7.70 14.27 2.76
C ILE A 68 -8.13 15.71 3.00
N PRO A 69 -7.36 16.52 3.75
CA PRO A 69 -7.74 17.89 4.00
C PRO A 69 -7.65 18.69 2.70
N ASP A 70 -8.68 19.50 2.44
CA ASP A 70 -8.66 20.50 1.36
C ASP A 70 -7.71 21.63 1.76
N LEU A 71 -6.41 21.39 1.58
CA LEU A 71 -5.37 22.38 1.83
C LEU A 71 -5.17 23.18 0.55
N GLY A 72 -5.59 24.45 0.59
CA GLY A 72 -5.17 25.42 -0.40
C GLY A 72 -3.64 25.48 -0.48
N GLY A 73 -3.10 25.88 -1.65
CA GLY A 73 -1.66 25.88 -1.87
C GLY A 73 -0.86 26.68 -0.82
N VAL A 74 -1.46 27.72 -0.23
CA VAL A 74 -0.84 28.52 0.84
C VAL A 74 -0.79 27.74 2.16
N GLU A 75 -1.84 26.99 2.48
CA GLU A 75 -1.94 26.13 3.66
C GLU A 75 -0.94 24.98 3.59
N LEU A 76 -0.77 24.37 2.41
CA LEU A 76 0.27 23.37 2.17
C LEU A 76 1.68 23.94 2.37
N LEU A 77 1.97 25.11 1.79
CA LEU A 77 3.27 25.76 1.98
C LEU A 77 3.56 26.08 3.44
N LYS A 78 2.57 26.56 4.20
CA LYS A 78 2.70 26.80 5.65
C LYS A 78 2.97 25.52 6.42
N ALA A 79 2.28 24.42 6.08
CA ALA A 79 2.49 23.13 6.71
C ALA A 79 3.93 22.63 6.47
N LEU A 80 4.40 22.70 5.23
CA LEU A 80 5.77 22.30 4.85
C LEU A 80 6.84 23.18 5.54
N ILE A 81 6.65 24.50 5.57
CA ILE A 81 7.54 25.43 6.29
C ILE A 81 7.63 25.04 7.78
N ASN A 82 6.50 24.74 8.41
CA ASN A 82 6.45 24.35 9.82
C ASN A 82 7.09 22.98 10.07
N GLU A 83 6.84 22.00 9.20
CA GLU A 83 7.39 20.64 9.29
C GLU A 83 8.92 20.63 9.12
N TYR A 84 9.43 21.29 8.09
CA TYR A 84 10.85 21.30 7.75
C TYR A 84 11.64 22.44 8.42
N ARG A 85 10.97 23.32 9.19
CA ARG A 85 11.56 24.52 9.83
C ARG A 85 12.39 25.35 8.84
N ILE A 86 11.86 25.60 7.65
CA ILE A 86 12.50 26.41 6.59
C ILE A 86 12.16 27.89 6.80
#